data_AF-A0A7V0W014-F1
#
_entry.id   AF-A0A7V0W014-F1
#
_cell.length_a   1.000
_cell.length_b   1.000
_cell.length_c   1.000
_cell.angle_alpha   90.00
_cell.angle_beta   90.00
_cell.angle_gamma   90.00
#
_symmetry.space_group_name_H-M   'P 1'
#
loop_
_entity.id
_entity.type
_entity.pdbx_description
1 polymer ?
#
loop_
_entity_poly.entity_id
_entity_poly.type
_entity_poly.pdbx_seq_one_letter_code
_entity_poly.pdbx_strand_id
1 'polypeptide(L)'
;LHIMTIADNESVHSSIESPDIVFNEQSGMVEEQEFIYNFRFSQQIRPSAYYLRDYNFKQPSLGDILAMSLAMSNVDDVLQEEVNLWVYDYPGKYQDEDTGLAFSSIRIEEIRANQRIGIGNSTCRRFLPGYKFNMNSHPRDDFNQEYIITRLNTSASQPLGEGEAGGGLSFSNEFECIPSSVIYRPPRRAYKPIIDGVQTAIVVGPEGEEIYTDEYGRVKVKFYWSRGEYQIQKEEESSCWMRVSQLWAGESWGAMYIPRIGQEVIVSFEEGDPDRPIITGRVYNGNNMPPYLLPDDKTKSTIKSNSSPGGKGFNEIRFEDNKGKEEIYIHAQKDMNEVINNNMSTSVGNDQSLSVRHNRTKKIGNDETNTIQNNRTTEIVGGDDKLTVTSGNRIIVIEGNHSLKINTGSNIVEVTTGNDILSVKTGNRSATIKGNDVLMITDGDRSVHILAGNDSLTVLSGNKSDYVKGPYDIDVLSDHFKVKCGMGSIEISHDGMIQIKGTDILIQGSKDVKIKGMNIESSADISNNTNGAMVSSEASAINTIKGGMVMLNP
;
A
#
# COMPACT_ATOMS: atom_id res chain seq x y z
N LEU A 1 63.99 16.77 -31.47
CA LEU A 1 62.73 16.73 -30.68
C LEU A 1 61.62 17.26 -31.58
N HIS A 2 60.51 16.54 -31.71
CA HIS A 2 59.30 17.04 -32.36
C HIS A 2 58.28 17.33 -31.27
N ILE A 3 57.48 18.38 -31.44
CA ILE A 3 56.46 18.81 -30.47
C ILE A 3 55.09 18.60 -31.11
N MET A 4 54.19 17.92 -30.40
CA MET A 4 52.78 17.87 -30.78
C MET A 4 52.09 19.11 -30.22
N THR A 5 51.63 20.00 -31.09
CA THR A 5 50.83 21.16 -30.72
C THR A 5 49.36 20.83 -30.86
N ILE A 6 48.60 20.97 -29.78
CA ILE A 6 47.13 20.88 -29.81
C ILE A 6 46.60 22.29 -30.10
N ALA A 7 45.84 22.44 -31.18
CA ALA A 7 45.32 23.72 -31.65
C ALA A 7 43.81 23.63 -31.89
N ASP A 8 43.06 24.64 -31.46
CA ASP A 8 41.61 24.71 -31.59
C ASP A 8 41.10 26.05 -32.16
N ASN A 9 42.01 26.98 -32.48
CA ASN A 9 41.71 28.29 -33.03
C ASN A 9 42.89 28.87 -33.83
N GLU A 10 42.64 29.97 -34.54
CA GLU A 10 43.61 30.60 -35.44
C GLU A 10 44.91 31.07 -34.76
N SER A 11 44.83 31.57 -33.52
CA SER A 11 45.96 32.22 -32.83
C SER A 11 47.11 31.27 -32.46
N VAL A 12 46.85 29.96 -32.55
CA VAL A 12 47.85 28.92 -32.26
C VAL A 12 48.81 28.71 -33.44
N HIS A 13 48.40 29.08 -34.65
CA HIS A 13 49.20 28.88 -35.87
C HIS A 13 50.26 29.98 -36.02
N SER A 14 51.53 29.58 -36.00
CA SER A 14 52.65 30.49 -36.24
C SER A 14 52.91 30.68 -37.74
N SER A 15 53.36 31.86 -38.15
CA SER A 15 53.85 32.06 -39.51
C SER A 15 55.20 31.39 -39.69
N ILE A 16 55.50 30.97 -40.92
CA ILE A 16 56.88 30.60 -41.29
C ILE A 16 57.80 31.81 -41.11
N GLU A 17 59.10 31.58 -40.92
CA GLU A 17 60.10 32.66 -41.03
C GLU A 17 59.91 33.38 -42.38
N SER A 18 60.14 34.69 -42.48
CA SER A 18 59.84 35.55 -43.66
C SER A 18 58.63 35.09 -44.48
N PRO A 19 57.39 35.39 -44.02
CA PRO A 19 56.17 34.72 -44.46
C PRO A 19 55.70 35.07 -45.86
N ASP A 20 56.21 36.14 -46.46
CA ASP A 20 55.83 36.59 -47.80
C ASP A 20 56.49 35.72 -48.87
N ILE A 21 55.67 34.98 -49.63
CA ILE A 21 56.10 34.17 -50.77
C ILE A 21 55.48 34.72 -52.05
N VAL A 22 56.34 34.96 -53.04
CA VAL A 22 55.93 35.49 -54.34
C VAL A 22 55.36 34.36 -55.20
N PHE A 23 54.24 34.64 -55.86
CA PHE A 23 53.74 33.83 -56.96
C PHE A 23 54.41 34.25 -58.27
N ASN A 24 54.98 33.29 -59.00
CA ASN A 24 55.66 33.53 -60.27
C ASN A 24 55.42 32.36 -61.24
N GLU A 25 54.65 32.60 -62.30
CA GLU A 25 54.41 31.61 -63.36
C GLU A 25 55.74 31.29 -64.06
N GLN A 26 56.18 30.04 -63.92
CA GLN A 26 57.51 29.57 -64.32
C GLN A 26 57.84 29.96 -65.77
N SER A 27 58.58 31.06 -65.96
CA SER A 27 58.87 31.66 -67.29
C SER A 27 60.13 31.10 -67.97
N GLY A 28 60.68 30.00 -67.45
CA GLY A 28 61.85 29.32 -68.02
C GLY A 28 63.22 29.87 -67.59
N MET A 29 63.28 30.85 -66.70
CA MET A 29 64.53 31.32 -66.07
C MET A 29 64.72 30.70 -64.67
N VAL A 30 65.98 30.47 -64.27
CA VAL A 30 66.32 29.99 -62.93
C VAL A 30 66.21 31.16 -61.95
N GLU A 31 65.20 31.12 -61.09
CA GLU A 31 64.99 32.11 -60.03
C GLU A 31 65.88 31.81 -58.81
N GLU A 32 66.47 32.86 -58.22
CA GLU A 32 67.35 32.74 -57.04
C GLU A 32 66.59 32.69 -55.70
N GLN A 33 65.28 32.95 -55.70
CA GLN A 33 64.42 32.99 -54.50
C GLN A 33 63.43 31.82 -54.41
N GLU A 34 62.82 31.60 -53.25
CA GLU A 34 61.72 30.64 -53.07
C GLU A 34 60.39 31.24 -53.59
N PHE A 35 59.62 30.49 -54.38
CA PHE A 35 58.39 30.99 -54.99
C PHE A 35 57.34 29.89 -55.16
N ILE A 36 56.08 30.31 -55.33
CA ILE A 36 54.96 29.47 -55.75
C ILE A 36 54.82 29.62 -57.26
N TYR A 37 54.87 28.52 -57.99
CA TYR A 37 54.85 28.55 -59.47
C TYR A 37 53.59 27.98 -60.10
N ASN A 38 52.75 27.37 -59.28
CA ASN A 38 51.42 26.92 -59.67
C ASN A 38 50.51 27.08 -58.45
N PHE A 39 49.32 27.63 -58.65
CA PHE A 39 48.32 27.78 -57.61
C PHE A 39 46.93 27.62 -58.21
N ARG A 40 46.19 26.64 -57.70
CA ARG A 40 44.82 26.35 -58.07
C ARG A 40 43.94 26.55 -56.85
N PHE A 41 42.95 27.43 -56.99
CA PHE A 41 41.93 27.62 -55.98
C PHE A 41 40.66 26.85 -56.35
N SER A 42 40.10 26.11 -55.40
CA SER A 42 38.86 25.34 -55.56
C SER A 42 37.84 25.79 -54.53
N GLN A 43 36.59 26.01 -54.97
CA GLN A 43 35.46 26.30 -54.10
C GLN A 43 34.36 25.25 -54.30
N GLN A 44 33.77 24.78 -53.20
CA GLN A 44 32.70 23.76 -53.22
C GLN A 44 31.45 24.27 -52.49
N ILE A 45 30.27 23.80 -52.91
CA ILE A 45 29.02 24.04 -52.17
C ILE A 45 29.08 23.26 -50.86
N ARG A 46 28.82 23.94 -49.75
CA ARG A 46 28.76 23.36 -48.40
C ARG A 46 27.48 23.82 -47.68
N PRO A 47 26.88 22.98 -46.82
CA PRO A 47 25.78 23.38 -45.93
C PRO A 47 26.03 24.70 -45.19
N SER A 48 24.96 25.43 -44.89
CA SER A 48 24.97 26.72 -44.18
C SER A 48 24.62 26.62 -42.71
N ALA A 49 23.98 25.53 -42.29
CA ALA A 49 23.64 25.28 -40.89
C ALA A 49 23.87 23.82 -40.48
N TYR A 50 24.14 23.62 -39.20
CA TYR A 50 24.16 22.31 -38.56
C TYR A 50 23.21 22.32 -37.36
N TYR A 51 22.26 21.39 -37.36
CA TYR A 51 21.29 21.18 -36.30
C TYR A 51 21.66 19.91 -35.53
N LEU A 52 21.86 20.05 -34.23
CA LEU A 52 21.97 18.92 -33.31
C LEU A 52 20.74 18.88 -32.42
N ARG A 53 20.30 17.66 -32.08
CA ARG A 53 19.23 17.44 -31.11
C ARG A 53 19.64 16.39 -30.11
N ASP A 54 19.21 16.54 -28.86
CA ASP A 54 19.40 15.54 -27.83
C ASP A 54 18.25 15.56 -26.81
N TYR A 55 18.21 14.53 -25.96
CA TYR A 55 17.21 14.36 -24.92
C TYR A 55 17.85 14.30 -23.52
N ASN A 56 17.38 15.17 -22.62
CA ASN A 56 17.78 15.17 -21.22
C ASN A 56 16.59 14.78 -20.33
N PHE A 57 16.63 13.57 -19.78
CA PHE A 57 15.54 13.05 -18.94
C PHE A 57 15.33 13.84 -17.64
N LYS A 58 16.32 14.64 -17.18
CA LYS A 58 16.16 15.50 -15.99
C LYS A 58 15.36 16.76 -16.29
N GLN A 59 15.29 17.15 -17.56
CA GLN A 59 14.55 18.32 -18.04
C GLN A 59 13.69 17.91 -19.25
N PRO A 60 12.75 16.96 -19.09
CA PRO A 60 12.00 16.38 -20.21
C PRO A 60 11.05 17.40 -20.86
N SER A 61 10.63 18.43 -20.12
CA SER A 61 9.79 19.53 -20.61
C SER A 61 10.52 20.47 -21.56
N LEU A 62 11.86 20.48 -21.52
CA LEU A 62 12.63 21.15 -22.57
C LEU A 62 12.48 20.45 -23.91
N GLY A 63 11.88 19.24 -23.93
CA GLY A 63 11.29 18.53 -25.08
C GLY A 63 12.32 18.06 -26.08
N ASP A 64 13.17 18.99 -26.49
CA ASP A 64 14.27 18.94 -27.43
C ASP A 64 15.26 20.03 -27.04
N ILE A 65 16.46 19.67 -26.58
CA ILE A 65 17.52 20.67 -26.55
C ILE A 65 18.01 20.75 -27.99
N LEU A 66 17.46 21.67 -28.78
CA LEU A 66 17.86 21.91 -30.16
C LEU A 66 18.98 22.95 -30.16
N ALA A 67 20.15 22.56 -30.66
CA ALA A 67 21.23 23.49 -30.89
C ALA A 67 21.42 23.69 -32.40
N MET A 68 21.41 24.95 -32.82
CA MET A 68 21.61 25.34 -34.21
C MET A 68 22.78 26.31 -34.27
N SER A 69 23.75 26.00 -35.13
CA SER A 69 24.78 26.96 -35.52
C SER A 69 24.66 27.26 -37.01
N LEU A 70 24.68 28.56 -37.31
CA LEU A 70 24.82 29.08 -38.66
C LEU A 70 26.29 29.34 -38.90
N ALA A 71 26.77 28.98 -40.08
CA ALA A 71 28.11 29.37 -40.48
C ALA A 71 28.23 30.91 -40.50
N MET A 72 29.20 31.45 -39.75
CA MET A 72 29.54 32.87 -39.83
C MET A 72 30.09 33.17 -41.23
N SER A 73 29.45 34.07 -41.96
CA SER A 73 29.96 34.59 -43.23
C SER A 73 30.98 35.69 -42.94
N ASN A 74 32.26 35.39 -43.06
CA ASN A 74 33.26 36.42 -43.28
C ASN A 74 33.45 36.53 -44.81
N VAL A 75 33.22 37.73 -45.36
CA VAL A 75 33.39 38.14 -46.77
C VAL A 75 32.13 38.08 -47.65
N ASP A 76 31.91 39.18 -48.39
CA ASP A 76 30.93 39.42 -49.46
C ASP A 76 30.85 38.24 -50.47
N ASP A 77 30.02 37.24 -50.18
CA ASP A 77 29.83 36.08 -51.03
C ASP A 77 28.63 36.34 -51.97
N VAL A 78 28.92 36.67 -53.23
CA VAL A 78 27.93 36.99 -54.29
C VAL A 78 27.04 35.78 -54.65
N LEU A 79 27.28 34.61 -54.06
CA LEU A 79 26.52 33.36 -54.29
C LEU A 79 25.45 33.07 -53.21
N GLN A 80 25.10 34.05 -52.37
CA GLN A 80 24.20 33.86 -51.22
C GLN A 80 22.73 33.55 -51.55
N GLU A 81 22.24 33.76 -52.78
CA GLU A 81 20.79 33.75 -53.00
C GLU A 81 20.11 32.37 -52.99
N GLU A 82 20.81 31.22 -53.05
CA GLU A 82 20.09 29.93 -53.27
C GLU A 82 20.51 28.69 -52.46
N VAL A 83 21.50 28.72 -51.56
CA VAL A 83 21.91 27.48 -50.84
C VAL A 83 21.51 27.48 -49.37
N ASN A 84 20.21 27.27 -49.12
CA ASN A 84 19.68 26.95 -47.79
C ASN A 84 19.74 25.44 -47.51
N LEU A 85 20.96 24.88 -47.47
CA LEU A 85 21.19 23.48 -47.14
C LEU A 85 21.64 23.35 -45.69
N TRP A 86 21.00 22.47 -44.94
CA TRP A 86 21.33 22.20 -43.55
C TRP A 86 21.57 20.72 -43.30
N VAL A 87 22.37 20.42 -42.29
CA VAL A 87 22.60 19.07 -41.77
C VAL A 87 21.87 18.92 -40.45
N TYR A 88 21.21 17.79 -40.23
CA TYR A 88 20.56 17.43 -38.97
C TYR A 88 21.11 16.10 -38.47
N ASP A 89 21.40 16.02 -37.18
CA ASP A 89 21.96 14.82 -36.54
C ASP A 89 21.40 14.64 -35.11
N TYR A 90 21.14 13.38 -34.75
CA TYR A 90 20.66 12.95 -33.44
C TYR A 90 21.26 11.56 -33.12
N PRO A 91 21.78 11.33 -31.90
CA PRO A 91 21.86 12.24 -30.76
C PRO A 91 23.07 13.20 -30.82
N GLY A 92 22.88 14.41 -30.30
CA GLY A 92 23.85 15.51 -30.34
C GLY A 92 24.99 15.45 -29.31
N LYS A 93 24.85 14.60 -28.28
CA LYS A 93 25.83 14.27 -27.23
C LYS A 93 26.11 15.38 -26.21
N TYR A 94 25.11 16.17 -25.85
CA TYR A 94 25.20 17.23 -24.84
C TYR A 94 24.04 17.17 -23.84
N GLN A 95 24.17 17.89 -22.72
CA GLN A 95 23.17 17.94 -21.66
C GLN A 95 22.51 19.32 -21.50
N ASP A 96 23.14 20.35 -22.06
CA ASP A 96 22.75 21.76 -22.01
C ASP A 96 22.91 22.43 -23.38
N GLU A 97 22.21 23.55 -23.58
CA GLU A 97 22.13 24.26 -24.86
C GLU A 97 23.48 24.86 -25.27
N ASP A 98 24.24 25.44 -24.35
CA ASP A 98 25.54 26.07 -24.62
C ASP A 98 26.53 25.06 -25.21
N THR A 99 26.61 23.88 -24.62
CA THR A 99 27.44 22.78 -25.14
C THR A 99 26.97 22.31 -26.51
N GLY A 100 25.65 22.20 -26.71
CA GLY A 100 25.06 21.88 -28.01
C GLY A 100 25.41 22.91 -29.09
N LEU A 101 25.34 24.20 -28.75
CA LEU A 101 25.71 25.30 -29.65
C LEU A 101 27.20 25.23 -29.99
N ALA A 102 28.07 25.01 -29.02
CA ALA A 102 29.50 24.81 -29.26
C ALA A 102 29.76 23.62 -30.20
N PHE A 103 29.10 22.48 -30.00
CA PHE A 103 29.26 21.31 -30.86
C PHE A 103 28.74 21.55 -32.28
N SER A 104 27.56 22.15 -32.44
CA SER A 104 27.02 22.47 -33.76
C SER A 104 27.91 23.47 -34.52
N SER A 105 28.50 24.44 -33.83
CA SER A 105 29.50 25.38 -34.39
C SER A 105 30.76 24.66 -34.87
N ILE A 106 31.34 23.77 -34.05
CA ILE A 106 32.49 22.96 -34.46
C ILE A 106 32.15 22.11 -35.70
N ARG A 107 30.93 21.57 -35.80
CA ARG A 107 30.51 20.74 -36.93
C ARG A 107 30.32 21.52 -38.21
N ILE A 108 29.75 22.72 -38.16
CA ILE A 108 29.62 23.55 -39.36
C ILE A 108 30.99 24.09 -39.82
N GLU A 109 31.88 24.42 -38.88
CA GLU A 109 33.29 24.74 -39.16
C GLU A 109 34.02 23.56 -39.82
N GLU A 110 33.85 22.33 -39.33
CA GLU A 110 34.41 21.10 -39.95
C GLU A 110 33.98 20.91 -41.40
N ILE A 111 32.70 21.11 -41.69
CA ILE A 111 32.18 20.96 -43.05
C ILE A 111 32.71 22.07 -43.98
N ARG A 112 32.89 23.29 -43.45
CA ARG A 112 33.29 24.47 -44.23
C ARG A 112 34.80 24.73 -44.27
N ALA A 113 35.60 24.08 -43.42
CA ALA A 113 37.06 24.21 -43.43
C ALA A 113 37.66 23.93 -44.82
N ASN A 114 37.05 22.98 -45.54
CA ASN A 114 37.43 22.58 -46.90
C ASN A 114 36.47 23.13 -47.97
N GLN A 115 35.81 24.25 -47.71
CA GLN A 115 34.96 24.94 -48.69
C GLN A 115 35.81 25.63 -49.76
N ARG A 116 36.90 26.28 -49.33
CA ARG A 116 37.84 27.05 -50.15
C ARG A 116 39.24 26.51 -49.91
N ILE A 117 39.80 25.82 -50.90
CA ILE A 117 41.11 25.16 -50.80
C ILE A 117 42.02 25.69 -51.90
N GLY A 118 43.21 26.13 -51.52
CA GLY A 118 44.33 26.37 -52.41
C GLY A 118 45.19 25.12 -52.52
N ILE A 119 45.54 24.72 -53.73
CA ILE A 119 46.50 23.65 -54.03
C ILE A 119 47.58 24.27 -54.89
N GLY A 120 48.82 24.23 -54.43
CA GLY A 120 49.92 24.85 -55.15
C GLY A 120 51.18 24.00 -55.18
N ASN A 121 52.09 24.40 -56.06
CA ASN A 121 53.43 23.86 -56.11
C ASN A 121 54.44 24.97 -55.85
N SER A 122 55.42 24.70 -54.99
CA SER A 122 56.44 25.68 -54.62
C SER A 122 57.83 25.07 -54.53
N THR A 123 58.83 25.96 -54.57
CA THR A 123 60.21 25.65 -54.22
C THR A 123 60.53 25.98 -52.75
N CYS A 124 59.55 26.45 -51.97
CA CYS A 124 59.75 26.93 -50.60
C CYS A 124 60.03 25.78 -49.62
N ARG A 125 61.23 25.74 -49.05
CA ARG A 125 61.65 24.67 -48.12
C ARG A 125 61.10 24.85 -46.71
N ARG A 126 60.57 26.05 -46.43
CA ARG A 126 60.12 26.50 -45.11
C ARG A 126 58.65 26.17 -44.84
N PHE A 127 57.93 25.70 -45.85
CA PHE A 127 56.55 25.26 -45.71
C PHE A 127 56.44 24.10 -44.73
N LEU A 128 55.52 24.24 -43.79
CA LEU A 128 55.25 23.27 -42.74
C LEU A 128 53.73 23.19 -42.54
N PRO A 129 53.12 21.99 -42.48
CA PRO A 129 51.72 21.86 -42.10
C PRO A 129 51.45 22.53 -40.75
N GLY A 130 50.35 23.30 -40.67
CA GLY A 130 49.95 24.07 -39.50
C GLY A 130 50.56 25.47 -39.39
N TYR A 131 51.43 25.89 -40.34
CA TYR A 131 52.02 27.23 -40.36
C TYR A 131 51.36 28.15 -41.37
N LYS A 132 51.44 29.46 -41.12
CA LYS A 132 50.93 30.52 -41.99
C LYS A 132 51.98 31.03 -42.99
N PHE A 133 51.54 31.46 -44.17
CA PHE A 133 52.33 32.22 -45.13
C PHE A 133 51.44 33.24 -45.87
N ASN A 134 52.04 34.32 -46.38
CA ASN A 134 51.36 35.30 -47.23
C ASN A 134 51.71 35.04 -48.69
N MET A 135 50.72 34.86 -49.55
CA MET A 135 50.97 34.82 -51.00
C MET A 135 50.84 36.23 -51.57
N ASN A 136 51.81 36.65 -52.39
CA ASN A 136 51.81 37.96 -53.05
C ASN A 136 52.07 37.82 -54.57
N SER A 137 51.75 38.86 -55.33
CA SER A 137 52.00 38.98 -56.78
C SER A 137 51.27 37.96 -57.68
N HIS A 138 50.22 37.31 -57.19
CA HIS A 138 49.32 36.52 -58.03
C HIS A 138 48.48 37.48 -58.94
N PRO A 139 48.29 37.18 -60.24
CA PRO A 139 47.54 38.05 -61.17
C PRO A 139 46.09 38.33 -60.75
N ARG A 140 45.51 37.43 -59.96
CA ARG A 140 44.20 37.56 -59.34
C ARG A 140 44.35 38.05 -57.90
N ASP A 141 43.86 39.25 -57.63
CA ASP A 141 44.15 39.99 -56.39
C ASP A 141 43.57 39.33 -55.13
N ASP A 142 42.39 38.72 -55.23
CA ASP A 142 41.73 37.98 -54.13
C ASP A 142 42.53 36.75 -53.66
N PHE A 143 43.52 36.28 -54.42
CA PHE A 143 44.41 35.20 -53.99
C PHE A 143 45.61 35.71 -53.20
N ASN A 144 45.91 37.01 -53.23
CA ASN A 144 47.01 37.60 -52.48
C ASN A 144 46.61 37.84 -51.01
N GLN A 145 46.66 36.79 -50.20
CA GLN A 145 46.24 36.81 -48.81
C GLN A 145 47.08 35.85 -47.94
N GLU A 146 46.82 35.84 -46.64
CA GLU A 146 47.42 34.89 -45.70
C GLU A 146 46.71 33.54 -45.76
N TYR A 147 47.50 32.46 -45.79
CA TYR A 147 47.02 31.08 -45.85
C TYR A 147 47.66 30.23 -44.74
N ILE A 148 46.92 29.23 -44.28
CA ILE A 148 47.43 28.15 -43.41
C ILE A 148 47.65 26.90 -44.26
N ILE A 149 48.84 26.29 -44.16
CA ILE A 149 49.15 25.03 -44.85
C ILE A 149 48.48 23.87 -44.11
N THR A 150 47.55 23.17 -44.75
CA THR A 150 46.82 22.02 -44.18
C THR A 150 47.48 20.68 -44.53
N ARG A 151 48.22 20.62 -45.65
CA ARG A 151 48.95 19.44 -46.11
C ARG A 151 50.19 19.84 -46.90
N LEU A 152 51.24 19.04 -46.79
CA LEU A 152 52.47 19.20 -47.56
C LEU A 152 52.98 17.84 -48.02
N ASN A 153 53.20 17.68 -49.33
CA ASN A 153 53.91 16.56 -49.92
C ASN A 153 55.24 17.09 -50.46
N THR A 154 56.36 16.69 -49.87
CA THR A 154 57.69 17.19 -50.25
C THR A 154 58.46 16.16 -51.07
N SER A 155 59.10 16.61 -52.15
CA SER A 155 60.03 15.82 -52.96
C SER A 155 61.37 16.54 -53.07
N ALA A 156 62.45 15.84 -52.71
CA ALA A 156 63.81 16.35 -52.79
C ALA A 156 64.72 15.28 -53.40
N SER A 157 65.61 15.69 -54.30
CA SER A 157 66.60 14.81 -54.95
C SER A 157 67.97 15.47 -54.94
N GLN A 158 68.99 14.69 -54.60
CA GLN A 158 70.39 15.11 -54.61
C GLN A 158 71.21 14.06 -55.39
N PRO A 159 71.89 14.43 -56.50
CA PRO A 159 72.79 13.51 -57.20
C PRO A 159 74.05 13.23 -56.37
N LEU A 160 74.58 12.00 -56.48
CA LEU A 160 75.65 11.46 -55.62
C LEU A 160 77.09 11.74 -56.12
N GLY A 161 77.30 12.42 -57.26
CA GLY A 161 78.65 12.70 -57.76
C GLY A 161 78.75 13.87 -58.76
N GLU A 162 79.88 14.60 -58.73
CA GLU A 162 80.24 15.57 -59.76
C GLU A 162 80.66 14.82 -61.04
N GLY A 163 79.81 14.81 -62.07
CA GLY A 163 80.24 14.42 -63.42
C GLY A 163 79.26 13.66 -64.32
N GLU A 164 78.11 13.20 -63.83
CA GLU A 164 77.07 12.65 -64.71
C GLU A 164 76.09 13.74 -65.16
N ALA A 165 75.76 13.78 -66.45
CA ALA A 165 74.82 14.70 -67.08
C ALA A 165 73.36 14.39 -66.67
N GLY A 166 73.05 14.51 -65.38
CA GLY A 166 71.73 14.25 -64.81
C GLY A 166 71.46 15.13 -63.59
N GLY A 167 70.70 16.21 -63.80
CA GLY A 167 69.92 16.99 -62.82
C GLY A 167 70.63 17.51 -61.56
N GLY A 168 70.77 18.83 -61.42
CA GLY A 168 71.22 19.46 -60.16
C GLY A 168 70.29 19.19 -58.96
N LEU A 169 70.70 19.64 -57.75
CA LEU A 169 69.88 19.57 -56.53
C LEU A 169 68.47 20.12 -56.80
N SER A 170 67.44 19.30 -56.63
CA SER A 170 66.05 19.69 -56.86
C SER A 170 65.22 19.55 -55.59
N PHE A 171 64.46 20.59 -55.26
CA PHE A 171 63.45 20.58 -54.20
C PHE A 171 62.14 21.12 -54.74
N SER A 172 61.06 20.43 -54.46
CA SER A 172 59.71 20.87 -54.77
C SER A 172 58.74 20.34 -53.73
N ASN A 173 57.68 21.09 -53.44
CA ASN A 173 56.55 20.57 -52.71
C ASN A 173 55.25 20.81 -53.46
N GLU A 174 54.27 19.97 -53.15
CA GLU A 174 52.86 20.22 -53.38
C GLU A 174 52.24 20.52 -52.01
N PHE A 175 51.60 21.67 -51.89
CA PHE A 175 50.96 22.10 -50.65
C PHE A 175 49.46 22.29 -50.85
N GLU A 176 48.71 22.00 -49.80
CA GLU A 176 47.30 22.34 -49.65
C GLU A 176 47.20 23.41 -48.58
N CYS A 177 46.39 24.44 -48.82
CA CYS A 177 46.18 25.52 -47.87
C CYS A 177 44.73 26.01 -47.87
N ILE A 178 44.37 26.71 -46.80
CA ILE A 178 43.10 27.42 -46.65
C ILE A 178 43.39 28.86 -46.23
N PRO A 179 42.50 29.84 -46.53
CA PRO A 179 42.66 31.20 -46.00
C PRO A 179 42.80 31.20 -44.47
N SER A 180 43.67 32.03 -43.92
CA SER A 180 43.93 32.02 -42.46
C SER A 180 42.72 32.40 -41.61
N SER A 181 41.78 33.15 -42.18
CA SER A 181 40.50 33.50 -41.56
C SER A 181 39.52 32.33 -41.38
N VAL A 182 39.80 31.17 -41.99
CA VAL A 182 39.00 29.95 -41.84
C VAL A 182 39.54 29.12 -40.69
N ILE A 183 38.70 28.88 -39.67
CA ILE A 183 39.04 27.98 -38.56
C ILE A 183 39.07 26.54 -39.09
N TYR A 184 40.25 25.93 -39.08
CA TYR A 184 40.40 24.53 -39.47
C TYR A 184 39.86 23.59 -38.39
N ARG A 185 38.98 22.66 -38.77
CA ARG A 185 38.58 21.52 -37.96
C ARG A 185 38.89 20.23 -38.73
N PRO A 186 39.57 19.24 -38.12
CA PRO A 186 39.94 18.02 -38.82
C PRO A 186 38.70 17.16 -39.11
N PRO A 187 38.66 16.43 -40.25
CA PRO A 187 37.56 15.52 -40.55
C PRO A 187 37.52 14.33 -39.59
N ARG A 188 36.32 13.92 -39.17
CA ARG A 188 36.09 12.69 -38.37
C ARG A 188 36.41 11.40 -39.13
N ARG A 189 37.68 10.99 -39.12
CA ARG A 189 38.14 9.71 -39.71
C ARG A 189 38.13 8.54 -38.72
N ALA A 190 38.26 8.82 -37.43
CA ALA A 190 38.22 7.78 -36.40
C ALA A 190 36.78 7.30 -36.20
N TYR A 191 36.57 5.99 -36.22
CA TYR A 191 35.28 5.39 -35.91
C TYR A 191 35.01 5.47 -34.40
N LYS A 192 33.81 5.93 -34.02
CA LYS A 192 33.38 5.88 -32.61
C LYS A 192 33.16 4.40 -32.23
N PRO A 193 33.65 3.95 -31.06
CA PRO A 193 33.31 2.63 -30.54
C PRO A 193 31.80 2.47 -30.36
N ILE A 194 31.26 1.32 -30.76
CA ILE A 194 29.84 0.97 -30.66
C ILE A 194 29.75 -0.37 -29.94
N ILE A 195 28.76 -0.51 -29.05
CA ILE A 195 28.36 -1.79 -28.46
C ILE A 195 27.11 -2.27 -29.20
N ASP A 196 27.28 -3.31 -30.01
CA ASP A 196 26.23 -3.81 -30.92
C ASP A 196 25.03 -4.47 -30.21
N GLY A 197 25.12 -4.73 -28.90
CA GLY A 197 24.12 -5.47 -28.17
C GLY A 197 23.99 -5.06 -26.71
N VAL A 198 23.59 -6.01 -25.89
CA VAL A 198 23.50 -5.84 -24.43
C VAL A 198 24.63 -6.56 -23.74
N GLN A 199 24.98 -6.09 -22.56
CA GLN A 199 25.96 -6.74 -21.68
C GLN A 199 25.36 -6.90 -20.30
N THR A 200 25.83 -7.88 -19.52
CA THR A 200 25.47 -7.95 -18.10
C THR A 200 26.52 -7.24 -17.25
N ALA A 201 26.09 -6.76 -16.08
CA ALA A 201 26.93 -6.11 -15.09
C ALA A 201 26.40 -6.39 -13.68
N ILE A 202 27.26 -6.22 -12.67
CA ILE A 202 26.89 -6.38 -11.26
C ILE A 202 26.57 -5.01 -10.65
N VAL A 203 25.45 -4.89 -9.96
CA VAL A 203 25.10 -3.66 -9.22
C VAL A 203 26.05 -3.47 -8.05
N VAL A 204 26.56 -2.26 -7.87
CA VAL A 204 27.56 -1.91 -6.84
C VAL A 204 27.16 -0.66 -6.07
N GLY A 205 27.74 -0.50 -4.89
CA GLY A 205 27.54 0.65 -4.03
C GLY A 205 28.51 0.64 -2.85
N PRO A 206 28.35 1.56 -1.89
CA PRO A 206 29.22 1.67 -0.72
C PRO A 206 29.23 0.39 0.13
N GLU A 207 30.36 0.13 0.80
CA GLU A 207 30.49 -1.01 1.70
C GLU A 207 29.44 -0.96 2.84
N GLY A 208 28.80 -2.10 3.11
CA GLY A 208 27.78 -2.24 4.15
C GLY A 208 26.36 -1.88 3.72
N GLU A 209 26.16 -1.32 2.53
CA GLU A 209 24.84 -1.04 1.97
C GLU A 209 24.28 -2.26 1.19
N GLU A 210 22.96 -2.43 1.21
CA GLU A 210 22.27 -3.41 0.34
C GLU A 210 21.63 -2.74 -0.89
N ILE A 211 21.31 -1.45 -0.79
CA ILE A 211 20.59 -0.68 -1.81
C ILE A 211 21.28 0.68 -1.95
N TYR A 212 21.75 1.01 -3.16
CA TYR A 212 22.36 2.29 -3.45
C TYR A 212 21.71 2.91 -4.70
N THR A 213 20.92 3.97 -4.48
CA THR A 213 20.07 4.61 -5.49
C THR A 213 19.98 6.12 -5.26
N ASP A 214 19.66 6.87 -6.31
CA ASP A 214 19.38 8.31 -6.23
C ASP A 214 17.89 8.66 -6.39
N GLU A 215 17.55 9.96 -6.47
CA GLU A 215 16.16 10.44 -6.59
C GLU A 215 15.40 9.94 -7.83
N TYR A 216 16.10 9.41 -8.84
CA TYR A 216 15.51 8.90 -10.07
C TYR A 216 15.41 7.37 -10.11
N GLY A 217 15.76 6.68 -9.01
CA GLY A 217 15.78 5.21 -8.99
C GLY A 217 16.93 4.62 -9.82
N ARG A 218 17.99 5.38 -10.06
CA ARG A 218 19.18 4.93 -10.81
C ARG A 218 20.10 4.13 -9.90
N VAL A 219 20.85 3.21 -10.47
CA VAL A 219 21.89 2.45 -9.74
C VAL A 219 23.24 2.58 -10.45
N LYS A 220 24.30 2.16 -9.77
CA LYS A 220 25.64 2.03 -10.37
C LYS A 220 25.99 0.56 -10.55
N VAL A 221 26.84 0.26 -11.53
CA VAL A 221 27.23 -1.11 -11.87
C VAL A 221 28.73 -1.21 -12.12
N LYS A 222 29.24 -2.44 -12.02
CA LYS A 222 30.58 -2.81 -12.43
C LYS A 222 30.48 -3.77 -13.62
N PHE A 223 30.97 -3.34 -14.78
CA PHE A 223 31.09 -4.19 -15.96
C PHE A 223 32.24 -5.20 -15.82
N TYR A 224 32.11 -6.37 -16.41
CA TYR A 224 33.14 -7.42 -16.32
C TYR A 224 34.46 -7.08 -17.00
N TRP A 225 34.44 -6.19 -18.01
CA TRP A 225 35.65 -5.70 -18.66
C TRP A 225 36.29 -4.51 -17.91
N SER A 226 35.63 -3.98 -16.87
CA SER A 226 36.22 -2.97 -16.00
C SER A 226 37.30 -3.60 -15.14
N ARG A 227 38.56 -3.38 -15.52
CA ARG A 227 39.77 -3.87 -14.82
C ARG A 227 40.10 -3.01 -13.59
N GLY A 228 39.06 -2.65 -12.83
CA GLY A 228 39.05 -1.58 -11.82
C GLY A 228 40.09 -1.68 -10.71
N GLU A 229 40.80 -2.80 -10.56
CA GLU A 229 41.88 -2.98 -9.58
C GLU A 229 43.04 -1.98 -9.75
N TYR A 230 43.17 -1.33 -10.92
CA TYR A 230 44.24 -0.37 -11.21
C TYR A 230 43.83 1.11 -11.09
N GLN A 231 42.54 1.44 -10.96
CA GLN A 231 42.06 2.84 -11.01
C GLN A 231 40.87 3.16 -10.08
N ILE A 232 40.10 2.16 -9.63
CA ILE A 232 38.88 2.34 -8.85
C ILE A 232 39.16 1.86 -7.41
N GLN A 233 39.20 2.78 -6.46
CA GLN A 233 39.47 2.45 -5.05
C GLN A 233 38.21 2.01 -4.29
N LYS A 234 37.03 2.45 -4.75
CA LYS A 234 35.74 2.17 -4.11
C LYS A 234 34.72 1.70 -5.13
N GLU A 235 33.92 0.70 -4.80
CA GLU A 235 33.02 0.09 -5.76
C GLU A 235 31.94 1.06 -6.26
N GLU A 236 31.48 2.01 -5.44
CA GLU A 236 30.52 3.03 -5.83
C GLU A 236 31.05 4.05 -6.87
N GLU A 237 32.34 4.03 -7.19
CA GLU A 237 32.95 4.86 -8.23
C GLU A 237 33.08 4.12 -9.57
N SER A 238 32.58 2.87 -9.66
CA SER A 238 32.74 2.02 -10.84
C SER A 238 32.05 2.53 -12.11
N SER A 239 30.99 3.34 -11.98
CA SER A 239 30.23 3.86 -13.11
C SER A 239 29.49 5.17 -12.81
N CYS A 240 28.96 5.78 -13.87
CA CYS A 240 27.90 6.79 -13.75
C CYS A 240 26.58 6.16 -13.24
N TRP A 241 25.62 7.00 -12.89
CA TRP A 241 24.27 6.59 -12.54
C TRP A 241 23.47 6.14 -13.77
N MET A 242 22.98 4.91 -13.75
CA MET A 242 22.23 4.30 -14.85
C MET A 242 20.74 4.21 -14.52
N ARG A 243 19.90 4.68 -15.45
CA ARG A 243 18.45 4.47 -15.37
C ARG A 243 18.11 3.00 -15.43
N VAL A 244 17.08 2.61 -14.68
CA VAL A 244 16.59 1.24 -14.61
C VAL A 244 15.19 1.19 -15.20
N SER A 245 15.02 0.40 -16.26
CA SER A 245 13.72 0.10 -16.85
C SER A 245 12.79 -0.52 -15.80
N GLN A 246 11.55 -0.04 -15.75
CA GLN A 246 10.53 -0.51 -14.81
C GLN A 246 9.40 -1.23 -15.57
N LEU A 247 8.65 -2.08 -14.86
CA LEU A 247 7.47 -2.76 -15.43
C LEU A 247 6.40 -1.76 -15.89
N TRP A 248 6.24 -0.65 -15.17
CA TRP A 248 5.28 0.40 -15.47
C TRP A 248 5.78 1.72 -14.84
N ALA A 249 5.88 2.81 -15.61
CA ALA A 249 6.38 4.09 -15.12
C ALA A 249 5.53 5.25 -15.64
N GLY A 250 4.83 5.94 -14.74
CA GLY A 250 4.05 7.14 -15.00
C GLY A 250 4.46 8.30 -14.08
N GLU A 251 3.71 9.41 -14.14
CA GLU A 251 3.97 10.62 -13.36
C GLU A 251 3.67 10.40 -11.87
N SER A 252 4.67 9.95 -11.09
CA SER A 252 4.53 9.59 -9.67
C SER A 252 3.62 8.39 -9.38
N TRP A 253 3.44 7.50 -10.34
CA TRP A 253 2.72 6.23 -10.18
C TRP A 253 3.33 5.14 -11.07
N GLY A 254 3.19 3.86 -10.70
CA GLY A 254 3.75 2.73 -11.45
C GLY A 254 4.38 1.67 -10.56
N ALA A 255 5.26 0.85 -11.15
CA ALA A 255 6.05 -0.17 -10.47
C ALA A 255 7.49 0.32 -10.25
N MET A 256 8.07 0.03 -9.09
CA MET A 256 9.44 0.39 -8.75
C MET A 256 10.16 -0.78 -8.10
N TYR A 257 11.08 -1.39 -8.83
CA TYR A 257 11.96 -2.45 -8.34
C TYR A 257 13.41 -2.06 -8.56
N ILE A 258 14.03 -1.55 -7.49
CA ILE A 258 15.43 -1.09 -7.48
C ILE A 258 16.33 -2.32 -7.34
N PRO A 259 17.22 -2.59 -8.33
CA PRO A 259 18.22 -3.63 -8.21
C PRO A 259 19.11 -3.41 -6.98
N ARG A 260 19.37 -4.47 -6.22
CA ARG A 260 20.23 -4.43 -5.02
C ARG A 260 21.69 -4.68 -5.36
N ILE A 261 22.58 -4.22 -4.50
CA ILE A 261 24.02 -4.48 -4.63
C ILE A 261 24.26 -5.99 -4.70
N GLY A 262 25.12 -6.42 -5.63
CA GLY A 262 25.42 -7.83 -5.92
C GLY A 262 24.46 -8.52 -6.89
N GLN A 263 23.36 -7.88 -7.30
CA GLN A 263 22.46 -8.43 -8.32
C GLN A 263 23.01 -8.21 -9.74
N GLU A 264 22.73 -9.15 -10.63
CA GLU A 264 23.12 -9.06 -12.05
C GLU A 264 22.00 -8.40 -12.87
N VAL A 265 22.39 -7.41 -13.67
CA VAL A 265 21.50 -6.62 -14.51
C VAL A 265 21.95 -6.68 -15.97
N ILE A 266 20.99 -6.57 -16.89
CA ILE A 266 21.23 -6.41 -18.32
C ILE A 266 21.30 -4.91 -18.62
N VAL A 267 22.39 -4.48 -19.23
CA VAL A 267 22.67 -3.10 -19.64
C VAL A 267 22.63 -3.00 -21.16
N SER A 268 21.78 -2.13 -21.65
CA SER A 268 21.73 -1.66 -23.04
C SER A 268 22.44 -0.31 -23.16
N PHE A 269 22.79 0.07 -24.38
CA PHE A 269 23.48 1.33 -24.68
C PHE A 269 22.67 2.09 -25.71
N GLU A 270 22.22 3.32 -25.39
CA GLU A 270 21.40 4.12 -26.30
C GLU A 270 22.19 4.41 -27.59
N GLU A 271 21.63 4.08 -28.76
CA GLU A 271 22.32 4.15 -30.06
C GLU A 271 23.64 3.35 -30.12
N GLY A 272 23.80 2.34 -29.24
CA GLY A 272 25.03 1.56 -29.09
C GLY A 272 26.19 2.36 -28.48
N ASP A 273 25.95 3.56 -27.96
CA ASP A 273 26.98 4.45 -27.42
C ASP A 273 27.44 3.98 -26.02
N PRO A 274 28.71 3.56 -25.84
CA PRO A 274 29.23 3.13 -24.53
C PRO A 274 29.07 4.17 -23.41
N ASP A 275 28.95 5.45 -23.78
CA ASP A 275 28.79 6.57 -22.85
C ASP A 275 27.33 6.73 -22.35
N ARG A 276 26.37 5.99 -22.92
CA ARG A 276 24.93 6.09 -22.61
C ARG A 276 24.30 4.76 -22.17
N PRO A 277 24.75 4.18 -21.05
CA PRO A 277 24.20 2.93 -20.54
C PRO A 277 22.83 3.12 -19.87
N ILE A 278 21.94 2.14 -20.08
CA ILE A 278 20.63 2.03 -19.45
C ILE A 278 20.34 0.57 -19.09
N ILE A 279 19.89 0.32 -17.87
CA ILE A 279 19.54 -1.04 -17.41
C ILE A 279 18.16 -1.42 -17.93
N THR A 280 18.07 -2.52 -18.68
CA THR A 280 16.85 -2.97 -19.35
C THR A 280 16.32 -4.30 -18.82
N GLY A 281 17.08 -5.03 -18.02
CA GLY A 281 16.68 -6.32 -17.48
C GLY A 281 17.44 -6.75 -16.24
N ARG A 282 17.00 -7.86 -15.65
CA ARG A 282 17.64 -8.53 -14.50
C ARG A 282 17.65 -10.03 -14.79
N VAL A 283 18.68 -10.72 -14.30
CA VAL A 283 18.80 -12.18 -14.49
C VAL A 283 19.22 -12.85 -13.19
N TYR A 284 18.72 -14.07 -12.98
CA TYR A 284 19.24 -14.97 -11.95
C TYR A 284 20.54 -15.62 -12.44
N ASN A 285 21.41 -15.98 -11.51
CA ASN A 285 22.68 -16.65 -11.77
C ASN A 285 23.01 -17.65 -10.65
N GLY A 286 24.19 -18.27 -10.68
CA GLY A 286 24.57 -19.30 -9.70
C GLY A 286 24.64 -18.81 -8.24
N ASN A 287 24.84 -17.50 -8.02
CA ASN A 287 24.84 -16.91 -6.67
C ASN A 287 23.46 -16.35 -6.30
N ASN A 288 22.75 -15.78 -7.27
CA ASN A 288 21.40 -15.25 -7.14
C ASN A 288 20.43 -16.21 -7.83
N MET A 289 20.05 -17.28 -7.13
CA MET A 289 19.14 -18.29 -7.68
C MET A 289 17.67 -17.82 -7.67
N PRO A 290 16.80 -18.40 -8.52
CA PRO A 290 15.36 -18.16 -8.47
C PRO A 290 14.75 -18.46 -7.08
N PRO A 291 13.64 -17.82 -6.68
CA PRO A 291 13.07 -17.96 -5.33
C PRO A 291 12.51 -19.35 -5.00
N TYR A 292 12.27 -20.17 -6.02
CA TYR A 292 11.74 -21.53 -5.93
C TYR A 292 12.67 -22.49 -6.65
N LEU A 293 12.66 -23.76 -6.23
CA LEU A 293 13.54 -24.78 -6.78
C LEU A 293 13.07 -25.18 -8.18
N LEU A 294 13.82 -24.80 -9.20
CA LEU A 294 13.55 -25.20 -10.58
C LEU A 294 14.45 -26.37 -11.00
N PRO A 295 13.94 -27.34 -11.79
CA PRO A 295 12.66 -27.33 -12.50
C PRO A 295 11.44 -27.86 -11.73
N ASP A 296 11.59 -28.24 -10.46
CA ASP A 296 10.54 -28.92 -9.68
C ASP A 296 9.28 -28.04 -9.50
N ASP A 297 9.48 -26.76 -9.21
CA ASP A 297 8.43 -25.76 -8.97
C ASP A 297 8.07 -24.93 -10.22
N LYS A 298 8.17 -25.51 -11.42
CA LYS A 298 7.98 -24.81 -12.71
C LYS A 298 6.60 -24.18 -12.93
N THR A 299 5.58 -24.54 -12.14
CA THR A 299 4.23 -23.99 -12.20
C THR A 299 3.99 -22.82 -11.24
N LYS A 300 5.01 -22.43 -10.45
CA LYS A 300 4.93 -21.29 -9.54
C LYS A 300 5.40 -20.00 -10.20
N SER A 301 4.58 -18.97 -10.08
CA SER A 301 4.91 -17.59 -10.43
C SER A 301 4.90 -16.74 -9.16
N THR A 302 5.89 -15.86 -8.95
CA THR A 302 5.97 -15.09 -7.70
C THR A 302 6.55 -13.69 -7.87
N ILE A 303 6.10 -12.77 -7.02
CA ILE A 303 6.82 -11.56 -6.65
C ILE A 303 7.18 -11.69 -5.17
N LYS A 304 8.45 -11.98 -4.90
CA LYS A 304 8.97 -12.19 -3.56
C LYS A 304 10.05 -11.16 -3.22
N SER A 305 9.84 -10.44 -2.13
CA SER A 305 10.82 -9.47 -1.61
C SER A 305 11.76 -10.10 -0.59
N ASN A 306 12.74 -9.35 -0.12
CA ASN A 306 13.55 -9.68 1.04
C ASN A 306 13.61 -8.46 1.95
N SER A 307 13.46 -8.63 3.26
CA SER A 307 13.65 -7.54 4.22
C SER A 307 15.05 -6.91 4.03
N SER A 308 15.15 -5.60 4.25
CA SER A 308 16.38 -4.83 4.08
C SER A 308 16.47 -3.80 5.22
N PRO A 309 17.66 -3.54 5.78
CA PRO A 309 18.91 -4.30 5.63
C PRO A 309 18.92 -5.61 6.46
N GLY A 310 19.83 -6.54 6.15
CA GLY A 310 20.14 -7.74 6.94
C GLY A 310 19.16 -8.92 6.76
N GLY A 311 18.56 -9.06 5.58
CA GLY A 311 17.29 -9.78 5.36
C GLY A 311 17.13 -11.18 5.99
N LYS A 312 16.08 -11.35 6.81
CA LYS A 312 15.61 -12.62 7.41
C LYS A 312 14.08 -12.79 7.34
N GLY A 313 13.43 -12.15 6.37
CA GLY A 313 11.98 -12.14 6.18
C GLY A 313 11.59 -11.67 4.78
N PHE A 314 10.34 -11.84 4.39
CA PHE A 314 9.88 -11.52 3.02
C PHE A 314 8.41 -11.16 2.96
N ASN A 315 8.04 -10.31 2.00
CA ASN A 315 6.66 -10.20 1.53
C ASN A 315 6.54 -10.98 0.22
N GLU A 316 5.40 -11.61 -0.02
CA GLU A 316 5.21 -12.43 -1.22
C GLU A 316 3.77 -12.41 -1.72
N ILE A 317 3.62 -12.32 -3.04
CA ILE A 317 2.43 -12.72 -3.77
C ILE A 317 2.84 -13.83 -4.73
N ARG A 318 2.28 -15.02 -4.55
CA ARG A 318 2.58 -16.22 -5.34
C ARG A 318 1.30 -16.80 -5.94
N PHE A 319 1.43 -17.29 -7.16
CA PHE A 319 0.45 -18.09 -7.88
C PHE A 319 1.04 -19.49 -8.12
N GLU A 320 0.29 -20.53 -7.78
CA GLU A 320 0.54 -21.92 -8.14
C GLU A 320 -0.50 -22.37 -9.16
N ASP A 321 -0.04 -22.75 -10.36
CA ASP A 321 -0.89 -23.16 -11.48
C ASP A 321 -0.91 -24.69 -11.70
N ASN A 322 -0.43 -25.47 -10.72
CA ASN A 322 -0.52 -26.93 -10.77
C ASN A 322 -1.98 -27.39 -10.66
N LYS A 323 -2.48 -28.03 -11.71
CA LYS A 323 -3.88 -28.43 -11.86
C LYS A 323 -4.37 -29.28 -10.68
N GLY A 324 -5.47 -28.85 -10.05
CA GLY A 324 -6.07 -29.48 -8.88
C GLY A 324 -5.39 -29.16 -7.54
N LYS A 325 -4.38 -28.27 -7.56
CA LYS A 325 -3.63 -27.76 -6.40
C LYS A 325 -3.37 -26.25 -6.54
N GLU A 326 -4.22 -25.56 -7.29
CA GLU A 326 -4.07 -24.14 -7.57
C GLU A 326 -4.14 -23.33 -6.27
N GLU A 327 -3.26 -22.35 -6.12
CA GLU A 327 -3.18 -21.54 -4.90
C GLU A 327 -2.76 -20.10 -5.23
N ILE A 328 -3.40 -19.14 -4.55
CA ILE A 328 -2.87 -17.79 -4.40
C ILE A 328 -2.39 -17.65 -2.96
N TYR A 329 -1.10 -17.36 -2.78
CA TYR A 329 -0.49 -17.16 -1.47
C TYR A 329 -0.07 -15.70 -1.32
N ILE A 330 -0.58 -15.05 -0.28
CA ILE A 330 -0.24 -13.69 0.11
C ILE A 330 0.38 -13.73 1.50
N HIS A 331 1.63 -13.26 1.60
CA HIS A 331 2.37 -13.17 2.85
C HIS A 331 2.85 -11.76 3.10
N ALA A 332 2.52 -11.23 4.28
CA ALA A 332 3.09 -10.01 4.81
C ALA A 332 4.01 -10.35 6.00
N GLN A 333 5.25 -9.90 5.94
CA GLN A 333 6.24 -10.14 7.00
C GLN A 333 5.86 -9.48 8.34
N LYS A 334 5.07 -8.41 8.29
CA LYS A 334 4.69 -7.62 9.47
C LYS A 334 3.23 -7.18 9.43
N ASP A 335 2.95 -6.08 8.74
CA ASP A 335 1.63 -5.46 8.68
C ASP A 335 1.03 -5.67 7.28
N MET A 336 -0.27 -6.01 7.21
CA MET A 336 -1.04 -6.04 5.96
C MET A 336 -2.22 -5.08 6.12
N ASN A 337 -2.26 -4.04 5.29
CA ASN A 337 -3.35 -3.07 5.23
C ASN A 337 -4.12 -3.24 3.93
N GLU A 338 -5.45 -3.38 4.03
CA GLU A 338 -6.35 -3.47 2.90
C GLU A 338 -7.33 -2.28 2.96
N VAL A 339 -7.30 -1.42 1.95
CA VAL A 339 -8.14 -0.21 1.89
C VAL A 339 -8.98 -0.25 0.61
N ILE A 340 -10.31 -0.35 0.78
CA ILE A 340 -11.28 -0.37 -0.31
C ILE A 340 -12.17 0.86 -0.20
N ASN A 341 -12.12 1.74 -1.19
CA ASN A 341 -12.86 3.02 -1.16
C ASN A 341 -14.35 2.89 -1.49
N ASN A 342 -14.80 1.75 -2.00
CA ASN A 342 -16.20 1.54 -2.40
C ASN A 342 -16.74 0.21 -1.86
N ASN A 343 -16.62 -0.87 -2.64
CA ASN A 343 -17.21 -2.17 -2.30
C ASN A 343 -16.15 -3.27 -2.31
N MET A 344 -16.16 -4.12 -1.28
CA MET A 344 -15.43 -5.39 -1.25
C MET A 344 -16.45 -6.54 -1.33
N SER A 345 -16.19 -7.53 -2.19
CA SER A 345 -16.99 -8.74 -2.29
C SER A 345 -16.09 -9.95 -2.18
N THR A 346 -16.49 -10.91 -1.33
CA THR A 346 -15.75 -12.16 -1.11
C THR A 346 -16.71 -13.33 -1.25
N SER A 347 -16.37 -14.27 -2.12
CA SER A 347 -17.11 -15.53 -2.30
C SER A 347 -16.15 -16.69 -2.12
N VAL A 348 -16.50 -17.63 -1.23
CA VAL A 348 -15.72 -18.83 -0.95
C VAL A 348 -16.58 -20.02 -1.34
N GLY A 349 -16.10 -20.81 -2.31
CA GLY A 349 -16.86 -21.93 -2.87
C GLY A 349 -16.96 -23.16 -1.96
N ASN A 350 -16.12 -23.23 -0.93
CA ASN A 350 -16.12 -24.28 0.07
C ASN A 350 -15.95 -23.68 1.48
N ASP A 351 -14.80 -23.88 2.14
CA ASP A 351 -14.60 -23.48 3.53
C ASP A 351 -13.75 -22.21 3.70
N GLN A 352 -14.08 -21.40 4.71
CA GLN A 352 -13.26 -20.28 5.18
C GLN A 352 -12.82 -20.48 6.63
N SER A 353 -11.52 -20.39 6.89
CA SER A 353 -10.96 -20.40 8.25
C SER A 353 -10.30 -19.06 8.58
N LEU A 354 -10.58 -18.48 9.75
CA LEU A 354 -9.96 -17.27 10.27
C LEU A 354 -9.39 -17.52 11.66
N SER A 355 -8.08 -17.27 11.84
CA SER A 355 -7.41 -17.37 13.13
C SER A 355 -6.72 -16.05 13.48
N VAL A 356 -7.18 -15.39 14.54
CA VAL A 356 -6.58 -14.15 15.08
C VAL A 356 -6.00 -14.45 16.45
N ARG A 357 -4.68 -14.34 16.60
CA ARG A 357 -3.98 -14.74 17.83
C ARG A 357 -4.15 -13.77 19.00
N HIS A 358 -4.49 -12.51 18.71
CA HIS A 358 -4.65 -11.47 19.72
C HIS A 358 -6.06 -10.88 19.65
N ASN A 359 -6.23 -9.69 19.06
CA ASN A 359 -7.51 -8.99 19.07
C ASN A 359 -8.11 -8.87 17.66
N ARG A 360 -9.44 -9.02 17.56
CA ARG A 360 -10.23 -8.67 16.39
C ARG A 360 -11.24 -7.59 16.76
N THR A 361 -11.23 -6.48 16.04
CA THR A 361 -12.23 -5.42 16.16
C THR A 361 -13.04 -5.34 14.88
N LYS A 362 -14.38 -5.27 14.99
CA LYS A 362 -15.29 -5.11 13.85
C LYS A 362 -16.18 -3.90 14.10
N LYS A 363 -16.16 -2.92 13.19
CA LYS A 363 -17.01 -1.73 13.23
C LYS A 363 -17.77 -1.61 11.92
N ILE A 364 -19.09 -1.56 12.02
CA ILE A 364 -20.01 -1.43 10.88
C ILE A 364 -20.69 -0.07 11.00
N GLY A 365 -20.67 0.71 9.93
CA GLY A 365 -21.20 2.07 9.95
C GLY A 365 -22.73 2.15 9.94
N ASN A 366 -23.40 1.12 9.43
CA ASN A 366 -24.85 1.02 9.34
C ASN A 366 -25.29 -0.40 9.73
N ASP A 367 -25.67 -1.24 8.77
CA ASP A 367 -26.29 -2.55 9.03
C ASP A 367 -25.32 -3.73 8.89
N GLU A 368 -25.43 -4.70 9.80
CA GLU A 368 -24.82 -6.03 9.67
C GLU A 368 -25.92 -7.09 9.61
N THR A 369 -25.90 -7.94 8.59
CA THR A 369 -26.79 -9.10 8.46
C THR A 369 -25.96 -10.38 8.38
N ASN A 370 -26.25 -11.35 9.25
CA ASN A 370 -25.61 -12.65 9.25
C ASN A 370 -26.68 -13.74 9.09
N THR A 371 -26.58 -14.53 8.03
CA THR A 371 -27.43 -15.71 7.80
C THR A 371 -26.59 -16.97 7.91
N ILE A 372 -26.96 -17.87 8.82
CA ILE A 372 -26.31 -19.16 9.04
C ILE A 372 -27.35 -20.24 8.75
N GLN A 373 -27.11 -21.08 7.75
CA GLN A 373 -28.11 -22.06 7.29
C GLN A 373 -28.25 -23.28 8.20
N ASN A 374 -27.21 -23.58 8.99
CA ASN A 374 -27.20 -24.73 9.90
C ASN A 374 -26.83 -24.24 11.31
N ASN A 375 -25.70 -24.68 11.85
CA ASN A 375 -25.34 -24.41 13.24
C ASN A 375 -24.47 -23.16 13.40
N ARG A 376 -24.74 -22.39 14.45
CA ARG A 376 -23.83 -21.37 14.99
C ARG A 376 -23.43 -21.77 16.41
N THR A 377 -22.12 -21.88 16.65
CA THR A 377 -21.55 -22.09 17.97
C THR A 377 -20.69 -20.89 18.35
N THR A 378 -20.89 -20.37 19.56
CA THR A 378 -20.07 -19.31 20.16
C THR A 378 -19.59 -19.80 21.52
N GLU A 379 -18.29 -19.76 21.76
CA GLU A 379 -17.68 -20.14 23.03
C GLU A 379 -16.75 -19.02 23.50
N ILE A 380 -16.87 -18.63 24.77
CA ILE A 380 -16.02 -17.65 25.44
C ILE A 380 -15.39 -18.39 26.61
N VAL A 381 -14.11 -18.74 26.47
CA VAL A 381 -13.38 -19.56 27.45
C VAL A 381 -13.06 -18.77 28.73
N GLY A 382 -12.90 -17.45 28.61
CA GLY A 382 -12.70 -16.55 29.74
C GLY A 382 -13.10 -15.12 29.38
N GLY A 383 -13.48 -14.34 30.40
CA GLY A 383 -13.99 -12.98 30.23
C GLY A 383 -15.52 -12.91 30.14
N ASP A 384 -16.01 -11.78 29.64
CA ASP A 384 -17.43 -11.42 29.64
C ASP A 384 -18.02 -11.40 28.22
N ASP A 385 -19.31 -11.73 28.09
CA ASP A 385 -20.12 -11.45 26.90
C ASP A 385 -21.09 -10.28 27.21
N LYS A 386 -20.91 -9.15 26.54
CA LYS A 386 -21.74 -7.96 26.74
C LYS A 386 -22.46 -7.58 25.46
N LEU A 387 -23.80 -7.57 25.55
CA LEU A 387 -24.68 -6.97 24.54
C LEU A 387 -25.32 -5.70 25.10
N THR A 388 -25.33 -4.62 24.32
CA THR A 388 -26.03 -3.38 24.67
C THR A 388 -26.81 -2.90 23.45
N VAL A 389 -28.12 -2.71 23.63
CA VAL A 389 -29.03 -2.10 22.65
C VAL A 389 -29.48 -0.79 23.26
N THR A 390 -28.92 0.33 22.79
CA THR A 390 -29.16 1.66 23.37
C THR A 390 -30.51 2.24 22.96
N SER A 391 -30.98 1.88 21.77
CA SER A 391 -32.30 2.23 21.26
C SER A 391 -32.85 1.08 20.41
N GLY A 392 -34.18 0.94 20.41
CA GLY A 392 -34.86 -0.12 19.67
C GLY A 392 -35.05 -1.40 20.47
N ASN A 393 -35.26 -2.50 19.76
CA ASN A 393 -35.76 -3.75 20.31
C ASN A 393 -34.73 -4.88 20.15
N ARG A 394 -34.71 -5.81 21.12
CA ARG A 394 -34.13 -7.14 20.96
C ARG A 394 -35.27 -8.15 20.89
N ILE A 395 -35.36 -8.88 19.78
CA ILE A 395 -36.36 -9.94 19.59
C ILE A 395 -35.62 -11.27 19.48
N ILE A 396 -36.05 -12.26 20.28
CA ILE A 396 -35.54 -13.64 20.22
C ILE A 396 -36.74 -14.54 19.94
N VAL A 397 -36.71 -15.24 18.82
CA VAL A 397 -37.72 -16.24 18.44
C VAL A 397 -37.02 -17.59 18.37
N ILE A 398 -37.54 -18.56 19.12
CA ILE A 398 -37.00 -19.92 19.20
C ILE A 398 -38.18 -20.87 19.04
N GLU A 399 -38.16 -21.68 17.99
CA GLU A 399 -39.21 -22.70 17.75
C GLU A 399 -38.99 -23.97 18.59
N GLY A 400 -37.74 -24.23 18.98
CA GLY A 400 -37.36 -25.31 19.88
C GLY A 400 -37.25 -24.86 21.34
N ASN A 401 -36.23 -25.36 22.03
CA ASN A 401 -36.00 -25.07 23.44
C ASN A 401 -35.07 -23.87 23.65
N HIS A 402 -35.40 -23.02 24.63
CA HIS A 402 -34.45 -22.07 25.23
C HIS A 402 -34.03 -22.62 26.59
N SER A 403 -32.73 -22.85 26.81
CA SER A 403 -32.20 -23.28 28.10
C SER A 403 -31.19 -22.28 28.64
N LEU A 404 -31.48 -21.72 29.82
CA LEU A 404 -30.59 -20.84 30.55
C LEU A 404 -30.12 -21.56 31.83
N LYS A 405 -28.80 -21.72 31.98
CA LYS A 405 -28.18 -22.31 33.17
C LYS A 405 -27.11 -21.38 33.71
N ILE A 406 -27.30 -20.93 34.95
CA ILE A 406 -26.33 -20.12 35.69
C ILE A 406 -25.80 -21.00 36.83
N ASN A 407 -24.52 -21.39 36.76
CA ASN A 407 -23.93 -22.28 37.77
C ASN A 407 -23.65 -21.54 39.09
N THR A 408 -23.29 -20.26 38.99
CA THR A 408 -22.94 -19.39 40.11
C THR A 408 -23.37 -17.96 39.82
N GLY A 409 -23.74 -17.20 40.85
CA GLY A 409 -24.18 -15.81 40.71
C GLY A 409 -25.70 -15.67 40.62
N SER A 410 -26.16 -14.57 40.04
CA SER A 410 -27.56 -14.17 40.04
C SER A 410 -28.11 -14.02 38.62
N ASN A 411 -29.40 -14.31 38.44
CA ASN A 411 -30.18 -13.84 37.30
C ASN A 411 -30.93 -12.58 37.73
N ILE A 412 -30.70 -11.44 37.09
CA ILE A 412 -31.36 -10.18 37.41
C ILE A 412 -32.19 -9.74 36.20
N VAL A 413 -33.48 -9.55 36.40
CA VAL A 413 -34.42 -9.00 35.41
C VAL A 413 -35.03 -7.76 36.02
N GLU A 414 -34.79 -6.60 35.39
CA GLU A 414 -35.31 -5.31 35.83
C GLU A 414 -36.06 -4.64 34.68
N VAL A 415 -37.31 -4.26 34.92
CA VAL A 415 -38.13 -3.48 33.99
C VAL A 415 -38.45 -2.16 34.68
N THR A 416 -37.70 -1.11 34.34
CA THR A 416 -37.86 0.22 34.98
C THR A 416 -39.21 0.85 34.62
N THR A 417 -39.66 0.65 33.38
CA THR A 417 -40.96 1.12 32.89
C THR A 417 -41.57 0.07 31.96
N GLY A 418 -42.89 -0.10 32.03
CA GLY A 418 -43.63 -1.09 31.23
C GLY A 418 -44.00 -2.33 32.02
N ASN A 419 -44.20 -3.44 31.30
CA ASN A 419 -44.75 -4.68 31.85
C ASN A 419 -43.78 -5.85 31.65
N ASP A 420 -43.72 -6.75 32.63
CA ASP A 420 -43.18 -8.10 32.45
C ASP A 420 -44.36 -9.07 32.29
N ILE A 421 -44.42 -9.76 31.15
CA ILE A 421 -45.54 -10.64 30.78
C ILE A 421 -45.02 -12.06 30.56
N LEU A 422 -45.47 -12.98 31.41
CA LEU A 422 -45.23 -14.41 31.26
C LEU A 422 -46.52 -15.15 30.88
N SER A 423 -46.51 -15.86 29.75
CA SER A 423 -47.64 -16.67 29.30
C SER A 423 -47.19 -18.10 28.97
N VAL A 424 -47.84 -19.08 29.61
CA VAL A 424 -47.70 -20.50 29.28
C VAL A 424 -49.06 -20.98 28.78
N LYS A 425 -49.21 -21.07 27.45
CA LYS A 425 -50.49 -21.46 26.83
C LYS A 425 -50.84 -22.93 27.09
N THR A 426 -49.83 -23.79 27.07
CA THR A 426 -49.96 -25.24 27.30
C THR A 426 -48.76 -25.71 28.11
N GLY A 427 -49.00 -26.64 29.04
CA GLY A 427 -47.96 -27.19 29.90
C GLY A 427 -47.97 -26.56 31.30
N ASN A 428 -46.86 -26.76 32.02
CA ASN A 428 -46.77 -26.44 33.43
C ASN A 428 -45.75 -25.32 33.68
N ARG A 429 -46.00 -24.53 34.72
CA ARG A 429 -44.98 -23.67 35.36
C ARG A 429 -44.67 -24.26 36.74
N SER A 430 -43.39 -24.51 37.01
CA SER A 430 -42.92 -25.01 38.31
C SER A 430 -41.74 -24.19 38.80
N ALA A 431 -41.66 -23.96 40.12
CA ALA A 431 -40.53 -23.34 40.77
C ALA A 431 -40.10 -24.17 41.98
N THR A 432 -38.79 -24.27 42.23
CA THR A 432 -38.24 -24.92 43.42
C THR A 432 -37.16 -24.01 44.00
N ILE A 433 -37.38 -23.51 45.21
CA ILE A 433 -36.52 -22.54 45.85
C ILE A 433 -35.96 -23.14 47.14
N LYS A 434 -34.64 -23.22 47.27
CA LYS A 434 -33.94 -23.59 48.50
C LYS A 434 -33.53 -22.33 49.28
N GLY A 435 -34.52 -21.54 49.66
CA GLY A 435 -34.36 -20.20 50.22
C GLY A 435 -35.70 -19.50 50.31
N ASN A 436 -35.69 -18.17 50.29
CA ASN A 436 -36.90 -17.37 50.36
C ASN A 436 -37.49 -17.11 48.97
N ASP A 437 -38.82 -17.18 48.87
CA ASP A 437 -39.59 -16.60 47.76
C ASP A 437 -40.36 -15.40 48.32
N VAL A 438 -40.07 -14.19 47.81
CA VAL A 438 -40.59 -12.93 48.34
C VAL A 438 -41.32 -12.19 47.24
N LEU A 439 -42.60 -11.93 47.45
CA LEU A 439 -43.43 -11.07 46.61
C LEU A 439 -43.81 -9.81 47.38
N MET A 440 -43.43 -8.65 46.85
CA MET A 440 -43.82 -7.34 47.39
C MET A 440 -44.54 -6.54 46.31
N ILE A 441 -45.76 -6.12 46.61
CA ILE A 441 -46.56 -5.21 45.76
C ILE A 441 -46.72 -3.93 46.57
N THR A 442 -46.08 -2.86 46.11
CA THR A 442 -46.07 -1.57 46.82
C THR A 442 -47.29 -0.71 46.51
N ASP A 443 -47.83 -0.89 45.30
CA ASP A 443 -49.04 -0.24 44.82
C ASP A 443 -49.73 -1.19 43.82
N GLY A 444 -51.06 -1.22 43.84
CA GLY A 444 -51.87 -2.13 43.02
C GLY A 444 -52.29 -3.44 43.69
N ASP A 445 -52.85 -4.34 42.88
CA ASP A 445 -53.58 -5.52 43.33
C ASP A 445 -52.87 -6.83 43.00
N ARG A 446 -53.14 -7.86 43.81
CA ARG A 446 -52.85 -9.27 43.48
C ARG A 446 -54.15 -10.01 43.23
N SER A 447 -54.31 -10.59 42.04
CA SER A 447 -55.46 -11.45 41.71
C SER A 447 -54.99 -12.86 41.33
N VAL A 448 -55.73 -13.86 41.78
CA VAL A 448 -55.50 -15.27 41.45
C VAL A 448 -56.83 -15.89 41.03
N HIS A 449 -56.86 -16.50 39.85
CA HIS A 449 -58.05 -17.17 39.31
C HIS A 449 -57.69 -18.61 38.94
N ILE A 450 -58.36 -19.57 39.57
CA ILE A 450 -58.26 -21.00 39.25
C ILE A 450 -59.63 -21.41 38.71
N LEU A 451 -59.73 -21.52 37.38
CA LEU A 451 -61.00 -21.82 36.71
C LEU A 451 -61.39 -23.29 36.85
N ALA A 452 -60.41 -24.18 37.00
CA ALA A 452 -60.58 -25.60 37.26
C ALA A 452 -59.35 -26.15 37.98
N GLY A 453 -59.56 -27.09 38.90
CA GLY A 453 -58.50 -27.71 39.70
C GLY A 453 -58.49 -27.26 41.16
N ASN A 454 -57.40 -27.58 41.85
CA ASN A 454 -57.24 -27.32 43.28
C ASN A 454 -56.21 -26.23 43.54
N ASP A 455 -56.44 -25.41 44.57
CA ASP A 455 -55.39 -24.63 45.23
C ASP A 455 -55.02 -25.33 46.54
N SER A 456 -53.73 -25.55 46.80
CA SER A 456 -53.29 -26.27 48.00
C SER A 456 -52.03 -25.64 48.58
N LEU A 457 -52.06 -25.36 49.87
CA LEU A 457 -50.91 -24.89 50.65
C LEU A 457 -50.61 -25.86 51.78
N THR A 458 -49.37 -26.33 51.87
CA THR A 458 -48.88 -27.17 52.97
C THR A 458 -47.68 -26.52 53.64
N VAL A 459 -47.77 -26.30 54.96
CA VAL A 459 -46.67 -25.79 55.80
C VAL A 459 -46.30 -26.89 56.78
N LEU A 460 -45.19 -27.58 56.55
CA LEU A 460 -44.76 -28.72 57.38
C LEU A 460 -44.22 -28.28 58.75
N SER A 461 -43.59 -27.10 58.80
CA SER A 461 -43.02 -26.51 60.00
C SER A 461 -43.03 -24.98 59.87
N GLY A 462 -43.31 -24.29 60.97
CA GLY A 462 -43.43 -22.83 61.00
C GLY A 462 -44.89 -22.36 61.05
N ASN A 463 -45.12 -21.09 60.71
CA ASN A 463 -46.41 -20.44 60.87
C ASN A 463 -46.99 -20.01 59.52
N LYS A 464 -48.32 -20.06 59.40
CA LYS A 464 -49.08 -19.27 58.43
C LYS A 464 -49.77 -18.14 59.20
N SER A 465 -49.64 -16.91 58.70
CA SER A 465 -50.26 -15.72 59.29
C SER A 465 -50.84 -14.84 58.20
N ASP A 466 -52.07 -14.39 58.39
CA ASP A 466 -52.74 -13.44 57.52
C ASP A 466 -53.00 -12.16 58.34
N TYR A 467 -52.56 -11.00 57.83
CA TYR A 467 -52.77 -9.69 58.45
C TYR A 467 -53.49 -8.78 57.45
N VAL A 468 -54.72 -8.39 57.78
CA VAL A 468 -55.57 -7.60 56.90
C VAL A 468 -56.11 -6.41 57.68
N LYS A 469 -55.77 -5.20 57.22
CA LYS A 469 -56.29 -3.94 57.82
C LYS A 469 -57.74 -3.67 57.40
N GLY A 470 -58.10 -4.11 56.20
CA GLY A 470 -59.45 -4.00 55.63
C GLY A 470 -60.33 -5.22 55.95
N PRO A 471 -61.44 -5.41 55.22
CA PRO A 471 -62.29 -6.59 55.36
C PRO A 471 -61.52 -7.86 54.97
N TYR A 472 -61.86 -8.97 55.63
CA TYR A 472 -61.34 -10.31 55.35
C TYR A 472 -62.50 -11.29 55.20
N ASP A 473 -62.91 -11.49 53.96
CA ASP A 473 -64.06 -12.32 53.61
C ASP A 473 -63.60 -13.71 53.15
N ILE A 474 -64.29 -14.75 53.65
CA ILE A 474 -64.11 -16.13 53.23
C ILE A 474 -65.49 -16.66 52.81
N ASP A 475 -65.72 -16.76 51.51
CA ASP A 475 -66.94 -17.31 50.95
C ASP A 475 -66.74 -18.76 50.53
N VAL A 476 -67.45 -19.68 51.19
CA VAL A 476 -67.48 -21.10 50.84
C VAL A 476 -68.89 -21.45 50.37
N LEU A 477 -69.06 -21.58 49.05
CA LEU A 477 -70.38 -21.71 48.42
C LEU A 477 -70.93 -23.14 48.40
N SER A 478 -70.10 -24.15 48.66
CA SER A 478 -70.48 -25.58 48.64
C SER A 478 -69.95 -26.32 49.88
N ASP A 479 -70.40 -27.55 50.08
CA ASP A 479 -69.97 -28.52 51.09
C ASP A 479 -69.99 -27.99 52.53
N HIS A 480 -68.87 -27.44 53.00
CA HIS A 480 -68.70 -26.89 54.34
C HIS A 480 -67.43 -26.02 54.46
N PHE A 481 -67.46 -25.07 55.39
CA PHE A 481 -66.26 -24.39 55.90
C PHE A 481 -65.84 -25.04 57.22
N LYS A 482 -64.61 -25.54 57.33
CA LYS A 482 -64.13 -26.25 58.54
C LYS A 482 -62.76 -25.76 58.99
N VAL A 483 -62.69 -25.43 60.27
CA VAL A 483 -61.46 -25.20 61.00
C VAL A 483 -61.27 -26.38 61.96
N LYS A 484 -60.15 -27.10 61.84
CA LYS A 484 -59.85 -28.27 62.69
C LYS A 484 -58.50 -28.11 63.38
N CYS A 485 -58.45 -28.40 64.67
CA CYS A 485 -57.22 -28.46 65.46
C CYS A 485 -57.25 -29.71 66.34
N GLY A 486 -56.42 -30.71 66.04
CA GLY A 486 -56.44 -32.00 66.75
C GLY A 486 -57.83 -32.66 66.72
N MET A 487 -58.41 -32.86 67.92
CA MET A 487 -59.77 -33.41 68.10
C MET A 487 -60.88 -32.34 68.08
N GLY A 488 -60.54 -31.05 68.10
CA GLY A 488 -61.51 -29.95 68.05
C GLY A 488 -61.80 -29.46 66.63
N SER A 489 -63.03 -29.00 66.38
CA SER A 489 -63.41 -28.39 65.10
C SER A 489 -64.58 -27.42 65.21
N ILE A 490 -64.56 -26.41 64.33
CA ILE A 490 -65.70 -25.56 63.99
C ILE A 490 -66.03 -25.84 62.52
N GLU A 491 -67.27 -26.18 62.23
CA GLU A 491 -67.73 -26.52 60.90
C GLU A 491 -69.05 -25.81 60.59
N ILE A 492 -69.14 -25.17 59.42
CA ILE A 492 -70.36 -24.56 58.90
C ILE A 492 -70.73 -25.30 57.64
N SER A 493 -71.84 -26.04 57.62
CA SER A 493 -72.33 -26.73 56.43
C SER A 493 -73.14 -25.81 55.53
N HIS A 494 -73.30 -26.20 54.27
CA HIS A 494 -74.04 -25.44 53.26
C HIS A 494 -75.52 -25.14 53.63
N ASP A 495 -76.15 -25.98 54.46
CA ASP A 495 -77.50 -25.75 54.98
C ASP A 495 -77.57 -24.72 56.14
N GLY A 496 -76.43 -24.16 56.52
CA GLY A 496 -76.29 -23.15 57.56
C GLY A 496 -76.10 -23.71 58.98
N MET A 497 -75.99 -25.04 59.17
CA MET A 497 -75.67 -25.60 60.48
C MET A 497 -74.24 -25.23 60.88
N ILE A 498 -74.10 -24.60 62.05
CA ILE A 498 -72.80 -24.35 62.69
C ILE A 498 -72.60 -25.42 63.78
N GLN A 499 -71.61 -26.27 63.60
CA GLN A 499 -71.23 -27.32 64.54
C GLN A 499 -69.88 -26.99 65.20
N ILE A 500 -69.88 -26.93 66.54
CA ILE A 500 -68.68 -26.75 67.36
C ILE A 500 -68.45 -28.04 68.15
N LYS A 501 -67.29 -28.68 67.98
CA LYS A 501 -66.89 -29.93 68.66
C LYS A 501 -65.56 -29.73 69.37
N GLY A 502 -65.46 -30.24 70.60
CA GLY A 502 -64.23 -30.21 71.40
C GLY A 502 -64.36 -31.11 72.63
N THR A 503 -63.23 -31.41 73.28
CA THR A 503 -63.22 -32.09 74.59
C THR A 503 -63.77 -31.18 75.68
N ASP A 504 -63.38 -29.92 75.65
CA ASP A 504 -63.90 -28.84 76.47
C ASP A 504 -64.34 -27.71 75.55
N ILE A 505 -65.55 -27.19 75.76
CA ILE A 505 -66.05 -26.00 75.08
C ILE A 505 -66.36 -24.95 76.15
N LEU A 506 -65.49 -23.95 76.27
CA LEU A 506 -65.68 -22.82 77.16
C LEU A 506 -66.21 -21.61 76.38
N ILE A 507 -67.43 -21.17 76.70
CA ILE A 507 -68.04 -19.97 76.11
C ILE A 507 -68.14 -18.91 77.22
N GLN A 508 -67.39 -17.83 77.09
CA GLN A 508 -67.34 -16.73 78.07
C GLN A 508 -67.60 -15.39 77.40
N GLY A 509 -68.53 -14.61 77.95
CA GLY A 509 -68.77 -13.22 77.55
C GLY A 509 -68.36 -12.28 78.68
N SER A 510 -67.79 -11.11 78.34
CA SER A 510 -67.51 -10.04 79.32
C SER A 510 -68.74 -9.18 79.65
N LYS A 511 -69.84 -9.37 78.90
CA LYS A 511 -71.15 -8.75 79.10
C LYS A 511 -72.24 -9.82 79.10
N ASP A 512 -72.98 -9.97 78.00
CA ASP A 512 -74.02 -10.97 77.85
C ASP A 512 -73.56 -12.10 76.92
N VAL A 513 -73.99 -13.33 77.21
CA VAL A 513 -74.05 -14.42 76.23
C VAL A 513 -75.53 -14.68 75.95
N LYS A 514 -75.99 -14.47 74.71
CA LYS A 514 -77.41 -14.65 74.32
C LYS A 514 -77.53 -15.81 73.34
N ILE A 515 -78.33 -16.81 73.71
CA ILE A 515 -78.67 -17.93 72.85
C ILE A 515 -80.18 -17.85 72.57
N LYS A 516 -80.57 -17.84 71.30
CA LYS A 516 -81.96 -17.75 70.83
C LYS A 516 -82.15 -18.70 69.65
N GLY A 517 -83.25 -19.43 69.64
CA GLY A 517 -83.65 -20.31 68.55
C GLY A 517 -85.11 -20.71 68.73
N MET A 518 -85.74 -21.30 67.70
CA MET A 518 -87.08 -21.88 67.85
C MET A 518 -87.09 -22.99 68.92
N ASN A 519 -86.01 -23.77 68.98
CA ASN A 519 -85.74 -24.77 70.00
C ASN A 519 -84.32 -24.58 70.55
N ILE A 520 -84.19 -24.60 71.88
CA ILE A 520 -82.89 -24.64 72.57
C ILE A 520 -82.92 -25.87 73.46
N GLU A 521 -82.00 -26.80 73.22
CA GLU A 521 -81.81 -27.98 74.06
C GLU A 521 -80.44 -27.89 74.74
N SER A 522 -80.43 -28.07 76.06
CA SER A 522 -79.21 -28.13 76.86
C SER A 522 -79.30 -29.35 77.76
N SER A 523 -78.46 -30.34 77.48
CA SER A 523 -78.41 -31.62 78.18
C SER A 523 -76.97 -31.95 78.55
N ALA A 524 -76.80 -32.60 79.70
CA ALA A 524 -75.50 -33.07 80.17
C ALA A 524 -75.70 -34.41 80.88
N ASP A 525 -74.78 -35.35 80.67
CA ASP A 525 -74.88 -36.71 81.22
C ASP A 525 -74.65 -36.74 82.74
N ILE A 526 -73.81 -35.84 83.26
CA ILE A 526 -73.45 -35.77 84.69
C ILE A 526 -74.16 -34.62 85.40
N SER A 527 -73.97 -33.39 84.92
CA SER A 527 -74.54 -32.20 85.55
C SER A 527 -74.69 -31.06 84.55
N ASN A 528 -75.87 -30.46 84.49
CA ASN A 528 -76.11 -29.21 83.77
C ASN A 528 -76.34 -28.09 84.79
N ASN A 529 -75.32 -27.28 85.04
CA ASN A 529 -75.36 -26.24 86.08
C ASN A 529 -75.59 -24.86 85.48
N THR A 530 -76.70 -24.23 85.85
CA THR A 530 -77.00 -22.84 85.52
C THR A 530 -76.95 -22.02 86.80
N ASN A 531 -75.93 -21.17 86.94
CA ASN A 531 -75.70 -20.37 88.15
C ASN A 531 -75.56 -18.89 87.81
N GLY A 532 -76.15 -18.03 88.64
CA GLY A 532 -76.09 -16.57 88.50
C GLY A 532 -76.75 -15.88 89.68
N ALA A 533 -76.50 -14.58 89.86
CA ALA A 533 -77.14 -13.77 90.90
C ALA A 533 -78.68 -13.75 90.75
N MET A 534 -79.17 -13.94 89.53
CA MET A 534 -80.55 -14.23 89.20
C MET A 534 -80.57 -15.25 88.07
N VAL A 535 -81.28 -16.36 88.27
CA VAL A 535 -81.59 -17.33 87.22
C VAL A 535 -83.10 -17.34 87.07
N SER A 536 -83.61 -16.81 85.98
CA SER A 536 -85.03 -16.84 85.66
C SER A 536 -85.30 -17.88 84.58
N SER A 537 -86.37 -18.66 84.78
CA SER A 537 -86.89 -19.61 83.80
C SER A 537 -88.36 -19.30 83.60
N GLU A 538 -88.68 -18.71 82.45
CA GLU A 538 -90.03 -18.28 82.10
C GLU A 538 -90.46 -19.00 80.82
N ALA A 539 -91.66 -19.57 80.83
CA ALA A 539 -92.29 -20.16 79.65
C ALA A 539 -93.70 -19.60 79.48
N SER A 540 -94.10 -19.29 78.26
CA SER A 540 -95.43 -18.75 77.95
C SER A 540 -96.54 -19.80 77.92
N ALA A 541 -96.19 -21.08 77.75
CA ALA A 541 -97.14 -22.19 77.75
C ALA A 541 -96.96 -23.09 78.98
N ILE A 542 -95.85 -23.82 79.05
CA ILE A 542 -95.58 -24.79 80.12
C ILE A 542 -94.09 -24.72 80.47
N ASN A 543 -93.78 -24.42 81.72
CA ASN A 543 -92.44 -24.65 82.28
C ASN A 543 -92.48 -25.93 83.11
N THR A 544 -91.77 -26.97 82.67
CA THR A 544 -91.74 -28.26 83.36
C THR A 544 -90.35 -28.51 83.93
N ILE A 545 -90.26 -28.48 85.26
CA ILE A 545 -89.07 -28.89 85.99
C ILE A 545 -89.34 -30.28 86.55
N LYS A 546 -88.54 -31.27 86.13
CA LYS A 546 -88.64 -32.66 86.60
C LYS A 546 -87.28 -33.09 87.16
N GLY A 547 -87.28 -33.64 88.36
CA GLY A 547 -86.09 -34.15 89.01
C GLY A 547 -86.45 -35.04 90.20
N GLY A 548 -85.56 -35.96 90.59
CA GLY A 548 -85.77 -36.81 91.77
C GLY A 548 -85.84 -36.01 93.08
N MET A 549 -85.31 -34.79 93.10
CA MET A 549 -85.43 -33.81 94.18
C MET A 549 -85.36 -32.40 93.60
N VAL A 550 -86.32 -31.55 93.96
CA VAL A 550 -86.36 -30.13 93.59
C VAL A 550 -86.44 -29.33 94.90
N MET A 551 -85.39 -28.58 95.21
CA MET A 551 -85.39 -27.65 96.35
C MET A 551 -85.65 -26.22 95.86
N LEU A 552 -86.77 -25.65 96.28
CA LEU A 552 -87.11 -24.24 96.09
C LEU A 552 -86.95 -23.55 97.45
N ASN A 553 -85.93 -22.71 97.61
CA ASN A 553 -85.83 -21.83 98.78
C ASN A 553 -86.51 -20.49 98.43
N PRO A 554 -87.43 -19.99 99.27
CA PRO A 554 -88.01 -18.65 99.11
C PRO A 554 -86.98 -17.53 99.21
#